data_AF-A0A7S4SIV3-F1
#
_entry.id   AF-A0A7S4SIV3-F1
#
_cell.length_a   1.000
_cell.length_b   1.000
_cell.length_c   1.000
_cell.angle_alpha   90.00
_cell.angle_beta   90.00
_cell.angle_gamma   90.00
#
_symmetry.space_group_name_H-M   'P 1'
#
loop_
_entity.id
_entity.type
_entity.pdbx_description
1 polymer ?
#
loop_
_entity_poly.entity_id
_entity_poly.type
_entity_poly.pdbx_seq_one_letter_code
_entity_poly.pdbx_strand_id
1 'polypeptide(L)'
;DVNEDCHPLSEDDVLQIFTTTSSSQQQQQDMITVLHIIDQSINLFTEYDIPEPIHSTVHLLSVALDLPWDTGFLDLLHIYEQQQQQSSSLREQQQQQQTLLQNRQVTKEELQTIYIPMLYKRLKLQPIQYIIGKWDFYDFT
;
A
#
# COMPACT_ATOMS: atom_id res chain seq x y z
N ASP A 1 14.28 -3.27 32.33
CA ASP A 1 12.92 -2.92 31.92
C ASP A 1 12.89 -1.53 31.33
N VAL A 2 13.18 -1.45 30.03
CA VAL A 2 12.99 -0.22 29.25
C VAL A 2 11.56 -0.31 28.74
N ASN A 3 10.62 0.34 29.43
CA ASN A 3 9.34 0.67 28.83
C ASN A 3 9.65 1.72 27.77
N GLU A 4 9.87 1.29 26.53
CA GLU A 4 9.69 2.18 25.40
C GLU A 4 8.20 2.50 25.34
N ASP A 5 7.88 3.76 25.63
CA ASP A 5 6.54 4.34 25.47
C ASP A 5 6.13 4.19 24.00
N CYS A 6 5.55 3.04 23.67
CA CYS A 6 4.91 2.81 22.38
C CYS A 6 3.60 3.61 22.39
N HIS A 7 3.71 4.90 22.08
CA HIS A 7 2.53 5.73 21.85
C HIS A 7 1.71 5.09 20.73
N PRO A 8 0.41 4.81 20.94
CA PRO A 8 -0.41 4.26 19.88
C PRO A 8 -0.49 5.29 18.76
N LEU A 9 -0.06 4.90 17.54
CA LEU A 9 -0.19 5.73 16.36
C LEU A 9 -1.64 6.22 16.22
N SER A 10 -1.82 7.52 15.99
CA SER A 10 -3.09 8.07 15.55
C SER A 10 -3.24 7.92 14.02
N GLU A 11 -4.46 8.06 13.52
CA GLU A 11 -4.72 8.05 12.08
C GLU A 11 -4.02 9.22 11.36
N ASP A 12 -3.92 10.37 12.04
CA ASP A 12 -3.19 11.54 11.55
C ASP A 12 -1.69 11.25 11.46
N ASP A 13 -1.10 10.55 12.44
CA ASP A 13 0.32 10.15 12.38
C ASP A 13 0.59 9.25 11.18
N VAL A 14 -0.33 8.31 10.90
CA VAL A 14 -0.26 7.43 9.74
C VAL A 14 -0.32 8.22 8.45
N LEU A 15 -1.20 9.22 8.34
CA LEU A 15 -1.26 10.09 7.17
C LEU A 15 0.03 10.89 6.97
N GLN A 16 0.65 11.39 8.04
CA GLN A 16 1.90 12.15 7.95
C GLN A 16 3.02 11.32 7.32
N ILE A 17 3.11 10.01 7.58
CA ILE A 17 4.13 9.14 6.97
C ILE A 17 4.15 9.24 5.44
N PHE A 18 2.98 9.40 4.81
CA PHE A 18 2.87 9.51 3.36
C PHE A 18 2.98 10.95 2.84
N THR A 19 2.91 11.96 3.70
CA THR A 19 2.91 13.38 3.32
C THR A 19 4.13 14.18 3.78
N THR A 20 4.89 13.69 4.75
CA THR A 20 6.10 14.35 5.26
C THR A 20 7.36 13.64 4.77
N THR A 21 7.79 13.97 3.56
CA THR A 21 9.23 13.91 3.23
C THR A 21 9.93 15.09 3.94
N SER A 22 11.08 14.80 4.54
CA SER A 22 11.75 15.66 5.52
C SER A 22 12.00 17.10 5.06
N SER A 23 11.75 18.00 6.00
CA SER A 23 12.07 19.42 6.01
C SER A 23 13.55 19.69 5.69
N SER A 24 13.89 19.91 4.42
CA SER A 24 14.90 20.87 3.95
C SER A 24 14.99 20.81 2.42
N GLN A 25 14.63 21.92 1.77
CA GLN A 25 14.70 22.22 0.33
C GLN A 25 13.42 21.93 -0.50
N GLN A 26 12.67 23.02 -0.71
CA GLN A 26 11.93 23.39 -1.92
C GLN A 26 10.75 22.52 -2.40
N GLN A 27 9.54 23.06 -2.17
CA GLN A 27 8.33 23.06 -3.03
C GLN A 27 8.36 22.17 -4.30
N GLN A 28 8.42 20.86 -4.11
CA GLN A 28 7.86 19.90 -5.04
C GLN A 28 6.72 19.23 -4.27
N GLN A 29 5.47 19.44 -4.71
CA GLN A 29 4.39 18.52 -4.35
C GLN A 29 4.81 17.18 -4.93
N ASP A 30 5.56 16.39 -4.17
CA ASP A 30 5.98 15.07 -4.60
C ASP A 30 4.69 14.28 -4.84
N MET A 31 4.52 13.93 -6.10
CA MET A 31 3.37 13.18 -6.56
C MET A 31 3.43 11.81 -5.90
N ILE A 32 2.50 11.54 -4.98
CA ILE A 32 2.43 10.26 -4.27
C ILE A 32 2.03 9.20 -5.28
N THR A 33 2.99 8.33 -5.63
CA THR A 33 2.76 7.22 -6.55
C THR A 33 2.24 6.00 -5.79
N VAL A 34 1.55 5.11 -6.52
CA VAL A 34 1.14 3.80 -6.01
C VAL A 34 2.33 3.05 -5.40
N LEU A 35 3.49 3.08 -6.06
CA LEU A 35 4.69 2.39 -5.61
C LEU A 35 5.22 2.94 -4.28
N HIS A 36 5.23 4.27 -4.14
CA HIS A 36 5.62 4.91 -2.89
C HIS A 36 4.71 4.47 -1.73
N ILE A 37 3.40 4.41 -1.96
CA ILE A 37 2.44 3.94 -0.94
C ILE A 37 2.70 2.48 -0.57
N ILE A 38 2.98 1.62 -1.55
CA ILE A 38 3.29 0.21 -1.31
C ILE A 38 4.53 0.09 -0.42
N ASP A 39 5.64 0.74 -0.79
CA ASP A 39 6.90 0.68 -0.03
C ASP A 39 6.72 1.19 1.41
N GLN A 40 6.10 2.35 1.59
CA GLN A 40 5.87 2.93 2.93
C GLN A 40 4.96 2.04 3.79
N SER A 41 3.91 1.48 3.21
CA SER A 41 2.96 0.64 3.95
C SER A 41 3.57 -0.70 4.36
N ILE A 42 4.39 -1.31 3.50
CA ILE A 42 5.12 -2.54 3.84
C ILE A 42 6.11 -2.29 4.97
N ASN A 43 6.88 -1.21 4.90
CA ASN A 43 7.82 -0.83 5.95
C ASN A 43 7.08 -0.61 7.28
N LEU A 44 5.97 0.14 7.25
CA LEU A 44 5.16 0.40 8.44
C LEU A 44 4.59 -0.90 9.02
N PHE A 45 4.04 -1.78 8.20
CA PHE A 45 3.54 -3.08 8.68
C PHE A 45 4.64 -3.98 9.21
N THR A 46 5.85 -3.91 8.65
CA THR A 46 7.01 -4.66 9.15
C THR A 46 7.47 -4.11 10.50
N GLU A 47 7.50 -2.79 10.67
CA GLU A 47 7.88 -2.13 11.93
C GLU A 47 6.92 -2.47 13.08
N TYR A 48 5.63 -2.62 12.77
CA TYR A 48 4.58 -2.93 13.75
C TYR A 48 4.23 -4.43 13.82
N ASP A 49 5.09 -5.31 13.28
CA ASP A 49 4.93 -6.77 13.29
C ASP A 49 3.55 -7.26 12.78
N ILE A 50 2.99 -6.56 11.78
CA ILE A 50 1.72 -6.93 11.17
C ILE A 50 1.93 -8.15 10.26
N PRO A 51 1.11 -9.21 10.38
CA PRO A 51 1.28 -10.39 9.56
C PRO A 51 1.00 -10.11 8.10
N GLU A 52 1.82 -10.72 7.24
CA GLU A 52 1.73 -10.64 5.77
C GLU A 52 1.73 -9.17 5.26
N PRO A 53 2.80 -8.40 5.51
CA PRO A 53 2.82 -6.96 5.24
C PRO A 53 2.61 -6.64 3.75
N ILE A 54 3.22 -7.41 2.86
CA ILE A 54 3.07 -7.26 1.40
C ILE A 54 1.63 -7.52 0.98
N HIS A 55 1.07 -8.70 1.30
CA HIS A 55 -0.31 -9.07 0.94
C HIS A 55 -1.34 -8.11 1.53
N SER A 56 -1.17 -7.73 2.81
CA SER A 56 -2.01 -6.73 3.45
C SER A 56 -2.02 -5.43 2.66
N THR A 57 -0.84 -4.92 2.31
CA THR A 57 -0.70 -3.66 1.56
C THR A 57 -1.39 -3.72 0.20
N VAL A 58 -1.08 -4.73 -0.63
CA VAL A 58 -1.61 -4.81 -2.00
C VAL A 58 -3.12 -5.02 -2.03
N HIS A 59 -3.70 -5.79 -1.09
CA HIS A 59 -5.14 -5.96 -1.03
C HIS A 59 -5.86 -4.68 -0.59
N LEU A 60 -5.39 -4.02 0.48
CA LEU A 60 -6.00 -2.75 0.93
C LEU A 60 -5.92 -1.68 -0.17
N LEU A 61 -4.77 -1.60 -0.84
CA LEU A 61 -4.55 -0.63 -1.91
C LEU A 61 -5.37 -0.96 -3.16
N SER A 62 -5.51 -2.24 -3.53
CA SER A 62 -6.34 -2.64 -4.67
C SER A 62 -7.80 -2.20 -4.50
N VAL A 63 -8.33 -2.29 -3.28
CA VAL A 63 -9.68 -1.84 -2.95
C VAL A 63 -9.77 -0.33 -2.95
N ALA A 64 -8.79 0.37 -2.34
CA ALA A 64 -8.78 1.82 -2.30
C ALA A 64 -8.69 2.47 -3.69
N LEU A 65 -8.02 1.81 -4.63
CA LEU A 65 -7.83 2.25 -6.00
C LEU A 65 -8.92 1.76 -6.99
N ASP A 66 -9.97 1.13 -6.47
CA ASP A 66 -11.08 0.51 -7.21
C ASP A 66 -10.60 -0.42 -8.34
N LEU A 67 -9.57 -1.23 -8.06
CA LEU A 67 -9.08 -2.23 -9.01
C LEU A 67 -9.97 -3.47 -9.00
N PRO A 68 -10.03 -4.23 -10.12
CA PRO A 68 -10.75 -5.50 -10.15
C PRO A 68 -10.27 -6.42 -9.03
N TRP A 69 -11.21 -7.03 -8.32
CA TRP A 69 -10.88 -7.88 -7.17
C TRP A 69 -9.97 -9.05 -7.53
N ASP A 70 -10.26 -9.71 -8.65
CA ASP A 70 -9.59 -10.95 -9.05
C ASP A 70 -8.16 -10.73 -9.55
N THR A 71 -7.85 -9.53 -10.07
CA THR A 71 -6.55 -9.26 -10.73
C THR A 71 -5.81 -8.07 -10.16
N GLY A 72 -6.49 -7.12 -9.52
CA GLY A 72 -5.90 -5.84 -9.10
C GLY A 72 -4.80 -5.99 -8.07
N PHE A 73 -4.94 -6.92 -7.11
CA PHE A 73 -3.87 -7.20 -6.16
C PHE A 73 -2.66 -7.87 -6.82
N LEU A 74 -2.90 -8.74 -7.82
CA LEU A 74 -1.83 -9.37 -8.61
C LEU A 74 -1.07 -8.32 -9.43
N ASP A 75 -1.77 -7.35 -10.00
CA ASP A 75 -1.15 -6.26 -10.77
C ASP A 75 -0.21 -5.43 -9.87
N LEU A 76 -0.68 -5.07 -8.66
CA LEU A 76 0.12 -4.34 -7.68
C LEU A 76 1.30 -5.14 -7.15
N LEU A 77 1.09 -6.44 -6.88
CA LEU A 77 2.15 -7.35 -6.45
C LEU A 77 3.23 -7.48 -7.52
N HIS A 78 2.84 -7.66 -8.78
CA HIS A 78 3.78 -7.70 -9.90
C HIS A 78 4.58 -6.40 -9.99
N ILE A 79 3.93 -5.22 -9.88
CA ILE A 79 4.64 -3.93 -9.94
C ILE A 79 5.70 -3.84 -8.82
N TYR A 80 5.36 -4.26 -7.61
CA TYR A 80 6.29 -4.28 -6.48
C TYR A 80 7.46 -5.24 -6.72
N GLU A 81 7.19 -6.52 -7.04
CA GLU A 81 8.23 -7.51 -7.34
C GLU A 81 9.13 -7.08 -8.50
N GLN A 82 8.53 -6.44 -9.49
CA GLN A 82 9.22 -5.93 -10.65
C GLN A 82 10.21 -4.82 -10.33
N GLN A 83 9.91 -3.95 -9.36
CA GLN A 83 10.80 -2.93 -8.83
C GLN A 83 11.95 -3.57 -8.04
N GLN A 84 11.68 -4.61 -7.25
CA GLN A 84 12.71 -5.30 -6.47
C GLN A 84 13.73 -6.03 -7.37
N GLN A 85 13.31 -6.49 -8.55
CA GLN A 85 14.13 -7.26 -9.50
C GLN A 85 14.83 -6.39 -10.57
N GLN A 86 15.22 -5.15 -10.28
CA GLN A 86 15.78 -4.16 -11.23
C GLN A 86 17.09 -4.54 -11.97
N SER A 87 17.49 -5.81 -12.04
CA SER A 87 18.75 -6.28 -12.65
C SER A 87 18.59 -7.18 -13.89
N SER A 88 17.43 -7.24 -14.57
CA SER A 88 17.26 -8.12 -15.75
C SER A 88 16.59 -7.44 -16.95
N SER A 89 17.36 -7.32 -18.03
CA SER A 89 17.10 -6.69 -19.33
C SER A 89 16.05 -7.38 -20.23
N LEU A 90 15.00 -7.97 -19.67
CA LEU A 90 14.00 -8.74 -20.42
C LEU A 90 12.57 -8.32 -20.05
N ARG A 91 12.15 -7.13 -20.45
CA ARG A 91 10.74 -6.71 -20.35
C ARG A 91 10.37 -5.87 -21.56
N GLU A 92 9.74 -6.46 -22.57
CA GLU A 92 9.17 -5.69 -23.70
C GLU A 92 7.76 -6.14 -24.09
N GLN A 93 7.13 -7.16 -23.46
CA GLN A 93 5.86 -7.71 -23.98
C GLN A 93 4.64 -7.70 -23.04
N GLN A 94 4.72 -7.21 -21.80
CA GLN A 94 3.54 -7.04 -20.90
C GLN A 94 3.36 -5.62 -20.35
N GLN A 95 4.01 -4.62 -20.95
CA GLN A 95 4.27 -3.34 -20.30
C GLN A 95 3.11 -2.33 -20.29
N GLN A 96 2.08 -2.41 -21.14
CA GLN A 96 1.18 -1.26 -21.31
C GLN A 96 0.20 -1.02 -20.15
N GLN A 97 -0.41 -2.05 -19.56
CA GLN A 97 -1.23 -1.86 -18.33
C GLN A 97 -0.35 -1.67 -17.09
N GLN A 98 0.79 -2.36 -17.01
CA GLN A 98 1.74 -2.24 -15.90
C GLN A 98 2.34 -0.82 -15.82
N THR A 99 2.67 -0.19 -16.95
CA THR A 99 3.19 1.19 -16.96
C THR A 99 2.16 2.23 -16.53
N LEU A 100 0.86 1.99 -16.74
CA LEU A 100 -0.19 2.90 -16.28
C LEU A 100 -0.32 2.90 -14.76
N LEU A 101 -0.36 1.71 -14.13
CA LEU A 101 -0.43 1.59 -12.68
C LEU A 101 0.88 1.97 -11.98
N GLN A 102 2.03 1.65 -12.59
CA GLN A 102 3.34 2.01 -12.05
C GLN A 102 3.55 3.52 -11.96
N ASN A 103 3.04 4.27 -12.94
CA ASN A 103 3.08 5.73 -12.95
C ASN A 103 1.79 6.37 -12.40
N ARG A 104 0.83 5.57 -11.92
CA ARG A 104 -0.42 6.09 -11.37
C ARG A 104 -0.12 6.87 -10.11
N GLN A 105 -0.63 8.08 -10.10
CA GLN A 105 -0.65 8.93 -8.91
C GLN A 105 -1.91 8.61 -8.14
N VAL A 106 -1.77 8.55 -6.82
CA VAL A 106 -2.91 8.36 -5.93
C VAL A 106 -3.43 9.74 -5.57
N THR A 107 -4.73 9.94 -5.79
CA THR A 107 -5.39 11.19 -5.45
C THR A 107 -5.46 11.34 -3.93
N LYS A 108 -5.56 12.60 -3.48
CA LYS A 108 -5.73 12.90 -2.05
C LYS A 108 -6.96 12.22 -1.46
N GLU A 109 -8.03 12.09 -2.25
CA GLU A 109 -9.24 11.38 -1.82
C GLU A 109 -8.96 9.90 -1.61
N GLU A 110 -8.48 9.17 -2.64
CA GLU A 110 -8.15 7.75 -2.54
C GLU A 110 -7.21 7.45 -1.35
N LEU A 111 -6.22 8.32 -1.12
CA LEU A 111 -5.29 8.17 0.00
C LEU A 111 -5.98 8.45 1.35
N GLN A 112 -6.51 9.66 1.54
CA GLN A 112 -6.94 10.14 2.86
C GLN A 112 -8.28 9.57 3.30
N THR A 113 -9.23 9.41 2.39
CA THR A 113 -10.61 9.04 2.75
C THR A 113 -10.85 7.54 2.68
N ILE A 114 -10.04 6.80 1.91
CA ILE A 114 -10.24 5.37 1.70
C ILE A 114 -9.06 4.57 2.26
N TYR A 115 -7.85 4.79 1.76
CA TYR A 115 -6.70 3.94 2.08
C TYR A 115 -6.24 4.08 3.54
N ILE A 116 -6.04 5.31 4.03
CA ILE A 116 -5.52 5.55 5.38
C ILE A 116 -6.44 4.96 6.47
N PRO A 117 -7.78 5.13 6.43
CA PRO A 117 -8.67 4.46 7.38
C PRO A 117 -8.55 2.92 7.35
N MET A 118 -8.35 2.33 6.17
CA MET A 118 -8.15 0.88 6.02
C MET A 118 -6.82 0.42 6.60
N LEU A 119 -5.73 1.16 6.31
CA LEU A 119 -4.40 0.92 6.85
C LEU A 119 -4.41 1.00 8.38
N TYR A 120 -5.08 2.02 8.92
CA TYR A 120 -5.20 2.24 10.36
C TYR A 120 -5.92 1.10 11.08
N LYS A 121 -7.01 0.59 10.49
CA LYS A 121 -7.69 -0.61 11.00
C LYS A 121 -6.76 -1.84 10.98
N ARG A 122 -5.95 -1.98 9.93
CA ARG A 122 -5.00 -3.09 9.82
C ARG A 122 -3.89 -3.02 10.87
N LEU A 123 -3.38 -1.83 11.17
CA LEU A 123 -2.42 -1.60 12.27
C LEU A 123 -2.98 -1.99 13.64
N LYS A 124 -4.31 -1.92 13.81
CA LYS A 124 -5.00 -2.44 15.00
C LYS A 124 -5.26 -3.95 14.95
N LEU A 125 -4.53 -4.68 14.10
CA LEU A 125 -4.64 -6.12 13.89
C LEU A 125 -6.04 -6.58 13.46
N GLN A 126 -6.86 -5.71 12.88
CA GLN A 126 -8.14 -6.15 12.31
C GLN A 126 -7.89 -7.11 11.14
N PRO A 127 -8.66 -8.21 11.02
CA PRO A 127 -8.53 -9.13 9.90
C PRO A 127 -8.81 -8.44 8.58
N ILE A 128 -8.03 -8.74 7.55
CA ILE A 128 -8.12 -8.03 6.27
C ILE A 128 -9.50 -8.16 5.62
N GLN A 129 -10.14 -9.32 5.74
CA GLN A 129 -11.48 -9.60 5.22
C GLN A 129 -12.55 -8.69 5.84
N TYR A 130 -12.39 -8.33 7.12
CA TYR A 130 -13.29 -7.40 7.80
C TYR A 130 -13.09 -5.96 7.35
N ILE A 131 -11.85 -5.59 6.99
CA ILE A 131 -11.53 -4.25 6.51
C ILE A 131 -12.05 -4.05 5.09
N ILE A 132 -11.82 -5.02 4.20
CA ILE A 132 -12.18 -4.94 2.77
C ILE A 132 -13.64 -5.35 2.49
N GLY A 133 -14.29 -6.08 3.41
CA GLY A 133 -15.66 -6.56 3.26
C GLY A 133 -15.85 -7.64 2.18
N LYS A 134 -14.77 -8.25 1.70
CA LYS A 134 -14.76 -9.29 0.67
C LYS A 134 -14.15 -10.58 1.23
N TRP A 135 -14.65 -11.70 0.71
CA TRP A 135 -14.25 -13.04 1.10
C TRP A 135 -14.00 -13.87 -0.15
N ASP A 136 -12.78 -14.37 -0.31
CA ASP A 136 -12.50 -15.45 -1.26
C ASP A 136 -12.79 -16.77 -0.56
N PHE A 137 -14.06 -17.16 -0.54
CA PHE A 137 -14.37 -18.56 -0.35
C PHE A 137 -14.18 -19.23 -1.71
N TYR A 138 -13.41 -20.32 -1.74
CA TYR A 138 -13.34 -21.16 -2.93
C TYR A 138 -14.77 -21.56 -3.33
N ASP A 139 -15.21 -21.12 -4.50
CA ASP A 139 -16.41 -21.65 -5.16
C ASP A 139 -16.10 -23.11 -5.52
N PHE A 140 -16.36 -24.02 -4.59
CA PHE A 140 -16.48 -25.44 -4.90
C PHE A 140 -17.78 -25.64 -5.67
N THR A 141 -17.78 -25.33 -6.98
CA THR A 141 -18.81 -25.77 -7.92
C THR A 141 -18.45 -27.12 -8.51
#